data_AF-A0A3M2XF38-F1
#
_entry.id   AF-A0A3M2XF38-F1
#
_cell.length_a   1.000
_cell.length_b   1.000
_cell.length_c   1.000
_cell.angle_alpha   90.00
_cell.angle_beta   90.00
_cell.angle_gamma   90.00
#
_symmetry.space_group_name_H-M   'P 1'
#
loop_
_entity.id
_entity.type
_entity.pdbx_description
1 polymer ?
#
loop_
_entity_poly.entity_id
_entity_poly.type
_entity_poly.pdbx_seq_one_letter_code
_entity_poly.pdbx_strand_id
1 'polypeptide(L)' 'MKAVIAESFERIHRSNLVGMGVLPLQFKNGQTRKTLALTGKETLKITGLTNADVQPGMSLTLHINREDGR' A
#
# COMPACT_ATOMS: atom_id res chain seq x y z
N MET A 1 11.12 -2.93 -5.61
CA MET A 1 9.84 -3.54 -5.21
C MET A 1 8.71 -2.75 -5.83
N LYS A 2 7.63 -3.42 -6.29
CA LYS A 2 6.44 -2.79 -6.86
C LYS A 2 5.27 -3.11 -5.92
N ALA A 3 4.50 -2.10 -5.50
CA ALA A 3 3.32 -2.28 -4.66
C ALA A 3 2.14 -1.54 -5.30
N VAL A 4 0.94 -2.05 -5.10
CA VAL A 4 -0.31 -1.43 -5.56
C VAL A 4 -1.12 -1.10 -4.33
N ILE A 5 -1.56 0.15 -4.21
CA ILE A 5 -2.41 0.59 -3.10
C ILE A 5 -3.80 0.90 -3.63
N ALA A 6 -4.82 0.32 -3.04
CA ALA A 6 -6.22 0.53 -3.43
C ALA A 6 -7.15 0.57 -2.20
N GLU A 7 -8.37 1.05 -2.40
CA GLU A 7 -9.41 1.05 -1.36
C GLU A 7 -9.98 -0.35 -1.14
N SER A 8 -10.00 -1.19 -2.17
CA SER A 8 -10.42 -2.59 -2.12
C SER A 8 -9.82 -3.40 -3.26
N PHE A 9 -9.60 -4.70 -3.03
CA PHE A 9 -9.21 -5.65 -4.08
C PHE A 9 -10.24 -6.76 -4.21
N GLU A 10 -10.51 -7.19 -5.43
CA GLU A 10 -11.19 -8.46 -5.66
C GLU A 10 -10.30 -9.64 -5.26
N ARG A 11 -10.94 -10.71 -4.78
CA ARG A 11 -10.25 -11.86 -4.15
C ARG A 11 -9.24 -12.53 -5.09
N ILE A 12 -9.56 -12.64 -6.38
CA ILE A 12 -8.70 -13.27 -7.41
C ILE A 12 -7.58 -12.30 -7.84
N HIS A 13 -7.89 -11.01 -7.96
CA HIS A 13 -6.92 -9.97 -8.34
C HIS A 13 -5.78 -9.85 -7.32
N ARG A 14 -6.11 -9.96 -6.02
CA ARG A 14 -5.13 -9.92 -4.94
C ARG A 14 -4.11 -11.06 -5.04
N SER A 15 -4.57 -12.29 -5.26
CA SER A 15 -3.69 -13.47 -5.34
C SER A 15 -2.75 -13.41 -6.56
N ASN A 16 -3.25 -12.90 -7.70
CA ASN A 16 -2.42 -12.73 -8.90
C ASN A 16 -1.29 -11.73 -8.66
N LEU A 17 -1.57 -10.59 -8.02
CA LEU A 17 -0.56 -9.58 -7.70
C LEU A 17 0.55 -10.15 -6.82
N VAL A 18 0.17 -10.87 -5.76
CA VAL A 18 1.15 -11.53 -4.87
C VAL A 18 2.01 -12.53 -5.64
N GLY A 19 1.40 -13.34 -6.52
CA GLY A 19 2.13 -14.28 -7.39
C GLY A 19 3.10 -13.61 -8.36
N MET A 20 2.84 -12.36 -8.75
CA MET A 20 3.75 -11.55 -9.58
C MET A 20 4.81 -10.79 -8.78
N GLY A 21 4.89 -10.99 -7.46
CA GLY A 21 5.79 -10.25 -6.58
C GLY A 21 5.39 -8.78 -6.37
N VAL A 22 4.12 -8.45 -6.61
CA VAL A 22 3.53 -7.13 -6.36
C VAL A 22 2.73 -7.19 -5.08
N LEU A 23 2.99 -6.28 -4.14
CA LEU A 23 2.27 -6.27 -2.87
C LEU A 23 0.94 -5.51 -3.00
N PRO A 24 -0.23 -6.17 -2.84
CA PRO A 24 -1.52 -5.49 -2.80
C PRO A 24 -1.75 -4.93 -1.39
N LEU A 25 -1.73 -3.61 -1.27
CA LEU A 25 -1.95 -2.87 -0.04
C LEU A 25 -3.32 -2.21 -0.04
N GLN A 26 -4.09 -2.44 1.01
CA GLN A 26 -5.38 -1.79 1.18
C GLN A 26 -5.27 -0.63 2.17
N PHE A 27 -5.96 0.47 1.90
CA PHE A 27 -6.11 1.53 2.90
C PHE A 27 -6.84 1.01 4.14
N LYS A 28 -6.51 1.55 5.32
CA LYS A 28 -7.27 1.26 6.54
C LYS A 28 -8.68 1.81 6.43
N ASN A 29 -9.61 1.23 7.19
CA ASN A 29 -11.01 1.67 7.21
C ASN A 29 -11.12 3.18 7.45
N GLY A 30 -11.89 3.85 6.58
CA GLY A 30 -12.09 5.30 6.61
C GLY A 30 -10.97 6.12 5.97
N GLN A 31 -9.89 5.49 5.52
CA GLN A 31 -8.83 6.15 4.75
C GLN A 31 -9.01 5.86 3.26
N THR A 32 -8.86 6.91 2.45
CA THR A 32 -8.90 6.85 0.99
C THR A 32 -7.83 7.76 0.43
N ARG A 33 -7.60 7.65 -0.88
CA ARG A 33 -6.78 8.61 -1.63
C ARG A 33 -7.19 10.05 -1.33
N LYS A 34 -8.50 10.31 -1.25
CA LYS A 34 -9.07 11.65 -1.05
C LYS A 34 -8.86 12.16 0.37
N THR A 35 -9.11 11.33 1.39
CA THR A 35 -8.93 11.74 2.79
C THR A 35 -7.46 11.99 3.14
N LEU A 36 -6.54 11.30 2.46
CA LEU A 36 -5.09 11.50 2.60
C LEU A 36 -4.52 12.55 1.63
N ALA A 37 -5.39 13.16 0.81
CA ALA A 37 -5.06 14.15 -0.22
C ALA A 37 -3.93 13.69 -1.17
N LEU A 38 -3.93 12.41 -1.54
CA LEU A 38 -2.91 11.83 -2.41
C LEU A 38 -3.15 12.19 -3.87
N THR A 39 -2.16 12.84 -4.46
CA THR A 39 -2.14 13.33 -5.84
C THR A 39 -1.48 12.35 -6.80
N GLY A 40 -0.70 11.39 -6.29
CA GLY A 40 0.10 10.45 -7.08
C GLY A 40 1.52 10.95 -7.37
N LYS A 41 1.85 12.16 -6.91
CA LYS A 41 3.22 12.73 -6.98
C LYS A 41 4.05 12.40 -5.74
N GLU A 42 3.42 11.87 -4.70
CA GLU A 42 4.09 11.56 -3.44
C GLU A 42 5.01 10.34 -3.58
N THR A 43 6.16 10.40 -2.91
CA THR A 43 7.02 9.23 -2.76
C THR A 43 6.52 8.39 -1.60
N LEU A 44 6.11 7.17 -1.89
CA LEU A 44 5.56 6.24 -0.91
C LEU A 44 6.64 5.24 -0.47
N LYS A 45 6.97 5.23 0.82
CA LYS A 45 7.94 4.30 1.41
C LYS A 45 7.26 3.37 2.38
N ILE A 46 7.29 2.08 2.09
CA ILE A 46 6.71 1.04 2.95
C ILE A 46 7.80 0.54 3.91
N THR A 47 7.50 0.53 5.20
CA THR A 47 8.36 -0.02 6.26
C THR A 47 7.67 -1.20 6.94
N GLY A 48 8.45 -2.11 7.54
CA GLY A 48 7.94 -3.34 8.16
C GLY A 48 7.92 -4.58 7.26
N LEU A 49 8.42 -4.48 6.03
CA LEU A 49 8.64 -5.60 5.11
C LEU A 49 10.07 -6.20 5.21
N THR A 50 10.94 -5.55 5.97
CA THR A 50 12.34 -5.96 6.12
C THR A 50 12.40 -7.11 7.13
N ASN A 51 12.58 -8.33 6.63
CA ASN A 51 12.78 -9.58 7.41
C ASN A 51 11.52 -10.27 7.97
N ALA A 52 10.31 -9.87 7.58
CA ALA A 52 9.08 -10.49 8.06
C ALA A 52 8.45 -11.41 7.00
N ASP A 53 8.14 -12.64 7.40
CA ASP A 53 7.17 -13.51 6.74
C ASP A 53 5.88 -12.70 6.55
N VAL A 54 5.59 -12.28 5.31
CA VAL A 54 4.46 -11.40 5.03
C VAL A 54 3.17 -12.19 5.24
N GLN A 55 2.52 -11.93 6.38
CA GLN A 55 1.28 -12.62 6.73
C GLN A 55 0.05 -11.90 6.19
N PRO A 56 -0.98 -12.65 5.73
CA PRO A 56 -2.26 -12.06 5.37
C PRO A 56 -2.85 -11.26 6.54
N GLY A 57 -3.24 -10.01 6.28
CA GLY A 57 -3.84 -9.14 7.29
C GLY A 57 -2.84 -8.40 8.19
N MET A 58 -1.53 -8.56 7.95
CA MET A 58 -0.52 -7.75 8.63
C MET A 58 -0.71 -6.27 8.30
N SER A 59 -0.65 -5.42 9.33
CA SER A 59 -0.59 -3.98 9.15
C SER A 59 0.84 -3.54 8.86
N LEU A 60 1.01 -2.77 7.80
CA LEU A 60 2.29 -2.16 7.42
C LEU A 60 2.22 -0.65 7.60
N THR A 61 3.39 -0.06 7.82
CA THR A 61 3.52 1.39 7.94
C THR A 61 3.93 1.97 6.60
N LEU A 62 3.12 2.91 6.10
CA LEU A 62 3.38 3.64 4.86
C LEU A 62 3.81 5.07 5.21
N HIS A 63 5.04 5.42 4.90
CA HIS A 63 5.52 6.80 4.97
C HIS A 63 5.24 7.48 3.63
N ILE A 64 4.45 8.55 3.67
CA ILE A 64 4.04 9.32 2.51
C ILE A 64 4.90 10.57 2.52
N ASN A 65 5.86 10.67 1.61
CA ASN A 65 6.69 11.83 1.47
C ASN A 65 6.12 12.71 0.36
N ARG A 66 5.50 13.84 0.73
CA ARG A 66 4.93 14.78 -0.22
C ARG A 66 6.02 15.69 -0.75
N GLU A 67 6.01 15.94 -2.06
CA GLU A 67 6.92 16.90 -2.68
C GLU A 67 6.68 18.33 -2.16
N ASP A 68 5.46 18.62 -1.70
CA ASP A 68 5.03 19.91 -1.13
C ASP A 68 5.51 20.15 0.33
N GLY A 69 6.14 19.15 0.98
CA GLY A 69 6.67 19.30 2.35
C GLY A 69 5.62 19.42 3.47
N ARG A 70 4.34 19.17 3.18
CA ARG A 70 3.22 19.15 4.14
C ARG A 70 2.88 17.78 4.72
#